data_AF-A0A6N9NK26-F1
#
_entry.id   AF-A0A6N9NK26-F1
#
_cell.length_a   1.000
_cell.length_b   1.000
_cell.length_c   1.000
_cell.angle_alpha   90.00
_cell.angle_beta   90.00
_cell.angle_gamma   90.00
#
_symmetry.space_group_name_H-M   'P 1'
#
loop_
_entity.id
_entity.type
_entity.pdbx_description
1 polymer ?
#
loop_
_entity_poly.entity_id
_entity_poly.type
_entity_poly.pdbx_seq_one_letter_code
_entity_poly.pdbx_strand_id
1 'polypeptide(L)'
;MEDYNSKLFLEQLENGKNAYKNLASTYGQMVIQINNLNTRVRKQMNNISEIEEGLDSNLEENSIQQVAQSILEELDTFNSSINENLELFKKCISESLNFYTTSLQYYKQEKSELSALIKARKTVLFLEALMRKFKNKVIGVQTGLNVLPAFTEQMRHSYKAFEKNAIKLIVELKNAEGECLEAAKLMESKIQVK
;
A
#
# COMPACT_ATOMS: atom_id res chain seq x y z
N MET A 1 40.24 15.57 1.90
CA MET A 1 39.86 14.52 0.93
C MET A 1 38.76 13.73 1.60
N GLU A 2 37.53 13.81 1.10
CA GLU A 2 36.46 12.92 1.57
C GLU A 2 36.86 11.48 1.25
N ASP A 3 36.72 10.61 2.25
CA ASP A 3 36.98 9.20 2.10
C ASP A 3 36.01 8.57 1.09
N TYR A 4 36.55 7.76 0.17
CA TYR A 4 35.80 7.16 -0.93
C TYR A 4 34.62 6.32 -0.45
N ASN A 5 34.76 5.60 0.68
CA ASN A 5 33.66 4.81 1.23
C ASN A 5 32.57 5.70 1.84
N SER A 6 32.94 6.80 2.51
CA SER A 6 31.96 7.76 3.01
C SER A 6 31.11 8.36 1.89
N LYS A 7 31.74 8.67 0.74
CA LYS A 7 31.02 9.12 -0.46
C LYS A 7 30.04 8.06 -0.98
N LEU A 8 30.49 6.81 -1.11
CA LEU A 8 29.63 5.70 -1.54
C LEU A 8 28.47 5.46 -0.56
N PHE A 9 28.72 5.53 0.74
CA PHE A 9 27.69 5.42 1.77
C PHE A 9 26.58 6.46 1.57
N LEU A 10 26.94 7.74 1.43
CA LEU A 10 25.98 8.82 1.25
C LEU A 10 25.23 8.72 -0.09
N GLU A 11 25.92 8.34 -1.16
CA GLU A 11 25.33 8.13 -2.48
C GLU A 11 24.25 7.02 -2.45
N GLN A 12 24.56 5.89 -1.81
CA GLN A 12 23.60 4.80 -1.65
C GLN A 12 22.38 5.23 -0.81
N LEU A 13 22.57 6.02 0.24
CA LEU A 13 21.45 6.55 1.03
C LEU A 13 20.55 7.50 0.23
N GLU A 14 21.12 8.37 -0.60
CA GLU A 14 20.33 9.28 -1.44
C GLU A 14 19.61 8.51 -2.56
N ASN A 15 20.24 7.48 -3.13
CA ASN A 15 19.60 6.57 -4.09
C ASN A 15 18.40 5.84 -3.45
N GLY A 16 18.56 5.31 -2.24
CA GLY A 16 17.48 4.67 -1.49
C GLY A 16 16.32 5.61 -1.21
N LYS A 17 16.62 6.88 -0.88
CA LYS A 17 15.63 7.94 -0.67
C LYS A 17 14.92 8.36 -1.97
N ASN A 18 15.61 8.38 -3.10
CA ASN A 18 14.99 8.66 -4.39
C ASN A 18 14.07 7.51 -4.84
N ALA A 19 14.50 6.25 -4.67
CA ALA A 19 13.63 5.09 -4.86
C ALA A 19 12.40 5.13 -3.94
N TYR A 20 12.57 5.59 -2.69
CA TYR A 20 11.46 5.81 -1.77
C TYR A 20 10.45 6.86 -2.28
N LYS A 21 10.88 7.94 -2.95
CA LYS A 21 9.92 8.93 -3.51
C LYS A 21 9.02 8.29 -4.56
N ASN A 22 9.58 7.42 -5.40
CA ASN A 22 8.81 6.67 -6.39
C ASN A 22 7.82 5.72 -5.69
N LEU A 23 8.30 4.99 -4.68
CA LEU A 23 7.45 4.12 -3.85
C LEU A 23 6.29 4.89 -3.20
N ALA A 24 6.55 6.08 -2.66
CA ALA A 24 5.52 6.91 -2.01
C ALA A 24 4.42 7.34 -2.99
N SER A 25 4.77 7.61 -4.25
CA SER A 25 3.80 7.93 -5.31
C SER A 25 2.90 6.73 -5.61
N THR A 26 3.49 5.56 -5.90
CA THR A 26 2.72 4.33 -6.19
C THR A 26 1.87 3.89 -5.00
N TYR A 27 2.41 3.96 -3.79
CA TYR A 27 1.66 3.71 -2.55
C TYR A 27 0.47 4.67 -2.42
N GLY A 28 0.67 5.97 -2.68
CA GLY A 28 -0.38 6.96 -2.65
C GLY A 28 -1.53 6.64 -3.62
N GLN A 29 -1.21 6.22 -4.84
CA GLN A 29 -2.20 5.80 -5.84
C GLN A 29 -3.02 4.60 -5.37
N MET A 30 -2.37 3.55 -4.85
CA MET A 30 -3.08 2.37 -4.31
C MET A 30 -3.99 2.73 -3.13
N VAL A 31 -3.52 3.61 -2.23
CA VAL A 31 -4.32 4.12 -1.12
C VAL A 31 -5.55 4.87 -1.62
N ILE A 32 -5.41 5.73 -2.62
CA ILE A 32 -6.54 6.45 -3.23
C ILE A 32 -7.55 5.47 -3.82
N GLN A 33 -7.11 4.45 -4.55
CA GLN A 33 -8.01 3.45 -5.13
C GLN A 33 -8.84 2.72 -4.07
N ILE A 34 -8.19 2.21 -3.01
CA ILE A 34 -8.89 1.55 -1.90
C ILE A 34 -9.82 2.50 -1.15
N ASN A 35 -9.42 3.77 -0.97
CA ASN A 35 -10.25 4.78 -0.31
C ASN A 35 -11.50 5.10 -1.12
N ASN A 36 -11.34 5.29 -2.42
CA ASN A 36 -12.43 5.57 -3.34
C ASN A 36 -13.39 4.40 -3.39
N LEU A 37 -12.88 3.17 -3.57
CA LEU A 37 -13.68 1.95 -3.55
C LEU A 37 -14.49 1.84 -2.25
N ASN A 38 -13.83 1.98 -1.09
CA ASN A 38 -14.51 1.91 0.20
C ASN A 38 -15.60 2.97 0.37
N THR A 39 -15.31 4.22 -0.03
CA THR A 39 -16.23 5.34 0.17
C THR A 39 -17.43 5.22 -0.76
N ARG A 40 -17.17 4.93 -2.04
CA ARG A 40 -18.21 4.82 -3.07
C ARG A 40 -19.07 3.59 -2.84
N VAL A 41 -18.48 2.43 -2.58
CA VAL A 41 -19.28 1.23 -2.32
C VAL A 41 -20.09 1.35 -1.03
N ARG A 42 -19.54 1.92 0.06
CA ARG A 42 -20.35 2.17 1.27
C ARG A 42 -21.53 3.09 1.01
N LYS A 43 -21.33 4.17 0.24
CA LYS A 43 -22.42 5.07 -0.14
C LYS A 43 -23.50 4.30 -0.92
N GLN A 44 -23.10 3.49 -1.90
CA GLN A 44 -24.02 2.69 -2.69
C GLN A 44 -24.74 1.61 -1.86
N MET A 45 -24.05 0.97 -0.91
CA MET A 45 -24.67 0.01 0.01
C MET A 45 -25.70 0.67 0.94
N ASN A 46 -25.44 1.90 1.40
CA ASN A 46 -26.43 2.65 2.16
C ASN A 46 -27.66 2.97 1.31
N ASN A 47 -27.48 3.36 0.04
CA ASN A 47 -28.59 3.58 -0.87
C ASN A 47 -29.43 2.30 -1.06
N ILE A 48 -28.79 1.12 -1.20
CA ILE A 48 -29.51 -0.16 -1.25
C ILE A 48 -30.35 -0.37 0.01
N SER A 49 -29.79 -0.11 1.19
CA SER A 49 -30.50 -0.23 2.47
C SER A 49 -31.70 0.72 2.54
N GLU A 50 -31.53 1.98 2.12
CA GLU A 50 -32.61 2.99 2.09
C GLU A 50 -33.74 2.59 1.13
N ILE A 51 -33.41 2.00 -0.03
CA ILE A 51 -34.40 1.45 -0.97
C ILE A 51 -35.13 0.25 -0.37
N GLU A 52 -34.41 -0.70 0.23
CA GLU A 52 -34.99 -1.90 0.85
C GLU A 52 -35.91 -1.57 2.03
N GLU A 53 -35.59 -0.53 2.80
CA GLU A 53 -36.40 -0.03 3.91
C GLU A 53 -37.57 0.87 3.46
N GLY A 54 -37.68 1.16 2.16
CA GLY A 54 -38.73 2.04 1.62
C GLY A 54 -38.57 3.51 2.06
N LEU A 55 -37.36 3.91 2.45
CA LEU A 55 -37.02 5.26 2.89
C LEU A 55 -36.58 6.16 1.72
N ASP A 56 -36.30 5.60 0.54
CA ASP A 56 -35.96 6.36 -0.65
C ASP A 56 -37.22 6.88 -1.37
N SER A 57 -37.36 8.20 -1.43
CA SER A 57 -38.45 8.88 -2.13
C SER A 57 -38.24 8.98 -3.65
N ASN A 58 -37.05 8.62 -4.16
CA ASN A 58 -36.64 8.77 -5.56
C ASN A 58 -36.37 7.42 -6.26
N LEU A 59 -37.29 6.46 -6.12
CA LEU A 59 -37.19 5.08 -6.64
C LEU A 59 -36.88 4.94 -8.15
N GLU A 60 -37.13 5.98 -8.97
CA GLU A 60 -36.83 5.98 -10.41
C GLU A 60 -35.37 6.33 -10.75
N GLU A 61 -34.67 7.12 -9.92
CA GLU A 61 -33.25 7.49 -10.13
C GLU A 61 -32.26 6.53 -9.41
N ASN A 62 -32.72 5.81 -8.40
CA ASN A 62 -31.92 4.89 -7.57
C ASN A 62 -32.50 3.47 -7.61
N SER A 63 -32.57 2.82 -8.77
CA SER A 63 -32.88 1.40 -8.77
C SER A 63 -31.72 0.59 -8.17
N ILE A 64 -32.01 -0.48 -7.43
CA ILE A 64 -30.99 -1.43 -6.91
C ILE A 64 -30.07 -1.89 -8.04
N GLN A 65 -30.58 -2.02 -9.27
CA GLN A 65 -29.79 -2.38 -10.44
C GLN A 65 -28.76 -1.31 -10.85
N GLN A 66 -29.12 -0.03 -10.87
CA GLN A 66 -28.18 1.06 -11.16
C GLN A 66 -27.11 1.17 -10.08
N VAL A 67 -27.52 1.04 -8.81
CA VAL A 67 -26.59 1.06 -7.67
C VAL A 67 -25.63 -0.13 -7.74
N ALA A 68 -26.14 -1.31 -8.08
CA ALA A 68 -25.33 -2.51 -8.28
C ALA A 68 -24.33 -2.36 -9.44
N GLN A 69 -24.76 -1.77 -10.56
CA GLN A 69 -23.90 -1.50 -11.70
C GLN A 69 -22.77 -0.52 -11.34
N SER A 70 -23.07 0.52 -10.56
CA SER A 70 -22.03 1.44 -10.05
C SER A 70 -21.00 0.71 -9.17
N ILE A 71 -21.44 -0.21 -8.30
CA ILE A 71 -20.51 -1.02 -7.48
C ILE A 71 -19.61 -1.90 -8.37
N LEU A 72 -20.18 -2.49 -9.42
CA LEU A 72 -19.42 -3.31 -10.37
C LEU A 72 -18.31 -2.51 -11.08
N GLU A 73 -18.62 -1.31 -11.54
CA GLU A 73 -17.66 -0.43 -12.21
C GLU A 73 -16.48 -0.06 -11.29
N GLU A 74 -16.74 0.17 -10.00
CA GLU A 74 -15.69 0.44 -9.01
C GLU A 74 -14.80 -0.78 -8.77
N LEU A 75 -15.39 -1.97 -8.66
CA LEU A 75 -14.64 -3.22 -8.50
C LEU A 75 -13.79 -3.54 -9.73
N ASP A 76 -14.33 -3.33 -10.94
CA ASP A 76 -13.63 -3.58 -12.20
C ASP A 76 -12.48 -2.58 -12.41
N THR A 77 -12.69 -1.31 -12.04
CA THR A 77 -11.62 -0.29 -12.03
C THR A 77 -10.48 -0.67 -11.09
N PHE A 78 -10.81 -1.18 -9.89
CA PHE A 78 -9.79 -1.69 -8.97
C PHE A 78 -9.06 -2.91 -9.56
N ASN A 79 -9.81 -3.89 -10.07
CA ASN A 79 -9.27 -5.15 -10.58
C ASN A 79 -8.35 -4.98 -11.79
N SER A 80 -8.65 -4.01 -12.66
CA SER A 80 -7.86 -3.73 -13.85
C SER A 80 -6.52 -3.05 -13.54
N SER A 81 -6.45 -2.23 -12.50
CA SER A 81 -5.29 -1.36 -12.25
C SER A 81 -4.40 -1.79 -11.08
N ILE A 82 -4.92 -2.54 -10.11
CA ILE A 82 -4.17 -2.84 -8.88
C ILE A 82 -2.94 -3.72 -9.13
N ASN A 83 -2.96 -4.62 -10.13
CA ASN A 83 -1.84 -5.50 -10.41
C ASN A 83 -0.61 -4.71 -10.92
N GLU A 84 -0.80 -3.72 -11.79
CA GLU A 84 0.31 -2.89 -12.28
C GLU A 84 0.91 -2.05 -11.15
N ASN A 85 0.05 -1.46 -10.31
CA ASN A 85 0.49 -0.72 -9.13
C ASN A 85 1.25 -1.61 -8.15
N LEU A 86 0.83 -2.87 -7.99
CA LEU A 86 1.47 -3.84 -7.11
C LEU A 86 2.88 -4.21 -7.60
N GLU A 87 3.05 -4.45 -8.90
CA GLU A 87 4.36 -4.76 -9.48
C GLU A 87 5.32 -3.57 -9.40
N LEU A 88 4.83 -2.35 -9.63
CA LEU A 88 5.60 -1.13 -9.42
C LEU A 88 6.01 -0.96 -7.94
N PHE A 89 5.07 -1.20 -7.02
CA PHE A 89 5.33 -1.13 -5.59
C PHE A 89 6.43 -2.10 -5.16
N LYS A 90 6.34 -3.37 -5.57
CA LYS A 90 7.36 -4.41 -5.31
C LYS A 90 8.74 -3.99 -5.78
N LYS A 91 8.81 -3.50 -7.02
CA LYS A 91 10.08 -3.04 -7.60
C LYS A 91 10.66 -1.89 -6.78
N CYS A 92 9.87 -0.85 -6.51
CA CYS A 92 10.36 0.34 -5.83
C CYS A 92 10.77 0.07 -4.38
N ILE A 93 10.07 -0.79 -3.65
CA ILE A 93 10.50 -1.14 -2.29
C ILE A 93 11.78 -1.97 -2.29
N SER A 94 11.86 -2.97 -3.16
CA SER A 94 13.05 -3.82 -3.27
C SER A 94 14.28 -2.98 -3.63
N GLU A 95 14.17 -2.08 -4.61
CA GLU A 95 15.24 -1.15 -4.98
C GLU A 95 15.65 -0.24 -3.80
N SER A 96 14.67 0.36 -3.11
CA SER A 96 14.94 1.25 -1.97
C SER A 96 15.67 0.53 -0.84
N LEU A 97 15.21 -0.67 -0.46
CA LEU A 97 15.82 -1.49 0.59
C LEU A 97 17.20 -2.03 0.17
N ASN A 98 17.40 -2.35 -1.11
CA ASN A 98 18.71 -2.76 -1.63
C ASN A 98 19.74 -1.63 -1.52
N PHE A 99 19.38 -0.40 -1.88
CA PHE A 99 20.27 0.76 -1.70
C PHE A 99 20.60 0.98 -0.22
N TYR A 100 19.60 0.90 0.65
CA TYR A 100 19.79 1.07 2.09
C TYR A 100 20.69 -0.03 2.69
N THR A 101 20.49 -1.29 2.34
CA THR A 101 21.34 -2.39 2.84
C THR A 101 22.75 -2.34 2.25
N THR A 102 22.89 -1.98 0.98
CA THR A 102 24.19 -1.78 0.31
C THR A 102 24.98 -0.65 0.97
N SER A 103 24.33 0.44 1.38
CA SER A 103 25.00 1.53 2.09
C SER A 103 25.74 1.03 3.34
N LEU A 104 25.21 0.04 4.06
CA LEU A 104 25.80 -0.49 5.28
C LEU A 104 27.17 -1.16 5.07
N GLN A 105 27.50 -1.56 3.83
CA GLN A 105 28.81 -2.11 3.47
C GLN A 105 29.91 -1.03 3.48
N TYR A 106 29.52 0.22 3.27
CA TYR A 106 30.43 1.36 3.20
C TYR A 106 30.49 2.19 4.49
N TYR A 107 29.63 1.88 5.46
CA TYR A 107 29.51 2.63 6.72
C TYR A 107 30.77 2.48 7.60
N LYS A 108 31.39 3.61 7.96
CA LYS A 108 32.63 3.70 8.75
C LYS A 108 32.45 4.23 10.17
N GLN A 109 31.20 4.46 10.60
CA GLN A 109 30.86 4.95 11.94
C GLN A 109 31.30 6.40 12.22
N GLU A 110 31.47 7.21 11.18
CA GLU A 110 31.71 8.64 11.38
C GLU A 110 30.44 9.37 11.85
N LYS A 111 30.60 10.49 12.58
CA LYS A 111 29.47 11.20 13.20
C LYS A 111 28.42 11.71 12.18
N SER A 112 28.89 12.18 11.02
CA SER A 112 28.05 12.59 9.88
C SER A 112 27.25 11.41 9.33
N GLU A 113 27.90 10.26 9.17
CA GLU A 113 27.30 9.02 8.66
C GLU A 113 26.26 8.45 9.63
N LEU A 114 26.55 8.47 10.94
CA LEU A 114 25.62 8.02 11.97
C LEU A 114 24.30 8.80 11.91
N SER A 115 24.38 10.12 11.74
CA SER A 115 23.18 10.97 11.62
C SER A 115 22.37 10.63 10.37
N ALA A 116 23.03 10.30 9.25
CA ALA A 116 22.37 9.90 8.02
C ALA A 116 21.73 8.51 8.13
N LEU A 117 22.43 7.56 8.77
CA LEU A 117 21.93 6.21 9.03
C LEU A 117 20.68 6.21 9.92
N ILE A 118 20.68 7.02 10.98
CA ILE A 118 19.51 7.18 11.86
C ILE A 118 18.31 7.73 11.07
N LYS A 119 18.52 8.69 10.17
CA LYS A 119 17.45 9.23 9.32
C LYS A 119 16.92 8.16 8.37
N ALA A 120 17.79 7.41 7.70
CA ALA A 120 17.39 6.30 6.82
C ALA A 120 16.55 5.26 7.57
N ARG A 121 16.99 4.86 8.77
CA ARG A 121 16.23 3.93 9.63
C ARG A 121 14.84 4.45 9.97
N LYS A 122 14.71 5.73 10.33
CA LYS A 122 13.41 6.35 10.60
C LYS A 122 12.49 6.30 9.38
N THR A 123 13.02 6.55 8.17
CA THR A 123 12.25 6.44 6.93
C THR A 123 11.73 5.03 6.69
N VAL A 124 12.59 4.01 6.87
CA VAL A 124 12.20 2.60 6.70
C VAL A 124 11.13 2.18 7.72
N LEU A 125 11.27 2.57 8.98
CA LEU A 125 10.26 2.30 10.02
C LEU A 125 8.93 3.03 9.77
N PHE A 126 8.99 4.25 9.22
CA PHE A 126 7.79 4.97 8.84
C PHE A 126 7.05 4.27 7.70
N LEU A 127 7.79 3.79 6.71
CA LEU A 127 7.25 3.04 5.58
C LEU A 127 6.57 1.73 6.01
N GLU A 128 7.22 0.98 6.91
CA GLU A 128 6.65 -0.19 7.58
C GLU A 128 5.28 0.14 8.19
N ALA A 129 5.21 1.19 9.02
CA ALA A 129 3.97 1.59 9.68
C ALA A 129 2.86 1.99 8.68
N LEU A 130 3.22 2.66 7.58
CA LEU A 130 2.28 2.98 6.49
C LEU A 130 1.73 1.71 5.84
N MET A 131 2.58 0.74 5.50
CA MET A 131 2.17 -0.53 4.91
C MET A 131 1.24 -1.31 5.84
N ARG A 132 1.56 -1.37 7.14
CA ARG A 132 0.70 -1.99 8.15
C ARG A 132 -0.68 -1.33 8.20
N LYS A 133 -0.72 0.01 8.25
CA LYS A 133 -1.99 0.76 8.25
C LYS A 133 -2.79 0.51 6.98
N PHE A 134 -2.13 0.47 5.83
CA PHE A 134 -2.79 0.25 4.56
C PHE A 134 -3.33 -1.19 4.43
N LYS A 135 -2.55 -2.19 4.83
CA LYS A 135 -2.98 -3.59 4.91
C LYS A 135 -4.26 -3.75 5.71
N ASN A 136 -4.31 -3.16 6.91
CA ASN A 136 -5.51 -3.20 7.76
C ASN A 136 -6.71 -2.51 7.08
N LYS A 137 -6.46 -1.46 6.30
CA LYS A 137 -7.50 -0.81 5.52
C LYS A 137 -8.04 -1.73 4.43
N VAL A 138 -7.18 -2.38 3.66
CA VAL A 138 -7.58 -3.36 2.63
C VAL A 138 -8.43 -4.48 3.24
N ILE A 139 -8.01 -5.04 4.37
CA ILE A 139 -8.79 -6.04 5.13
C ILE A 139 -10.16 -5.49 5.52
N GLY A 140 -10.21 -4.28 6.07
CA GLY A 140 -11.47 -3.64 6.46
C GLY A 140 -12.43 -3.41 5.28
N VAL A 141 -11.90 -3.05 4.10
CA VAL A 141 -12.68 -2.94 2.87
C VAL A 141 -13.17 -4.31 2.43
N GLN A 142 -12.30 -5.32 2.40
CA GLN A 142 -12.68 -6.68 2.03
C GLN A 142 -13.85 -7.19 2.87
N THR A 143 -13.74 -7.09 4.20
CA THR A 143 -14.81 -7.47 5.13
C THR A 143 -16.12 -6.71 4.87
N GLY A 144 -16.03 -5.41 4.60
CA GLY A 144 -17.21 -4.57 4.32
C GLY A 144 -17.92 -4.93 3.01
N LEU A 145 -17.23 -5.59 2.08
CA LEU A 145 -17.77 -5.98 0.78
C LEU A 145 -18.27 -7.43 0.74
N ASN A 146 -18.15 -8.20 1.82
CA ASN A 146 -18.54 -9.62 1.88
C ASN A 146 -20.03 -9.89 1.60
N VAL A 147 -20.87 -8.86 1.67
CA VAL A 147 -22.31 -8.94 1.37
C VAL A 147 -22.59 -8.89 -0.14
N LEU A 148 -21.68 -8.34 -0.95
CA LEU A 148 -21.88 -8.15 -2.40
C LEU A 148 -22.22 -9.43 -3.19
N PRO A 149 -21.64 -10.61 -2.90
CA PRO A 149 -21.96 -11.85 -3.62
C PRO A 149 -23.42 -12.31 -3.54
N ALA A 150 -24.22 -11.75 -2.63
CA ALA A 150 -25.63 -12.11 -2.44
C ALA A 150 -26.58 -11.40 -3.42
N PHE A 151 -26.17 -10.28 -4.04
CA PHE A 151 -27.06 -9.45 -4.86
C PHE A 151 -27.24 -9.97 -6.29
N THR A 152 -26.15 -10.26 -7.02
CA THR A 152 -26.22 -10.76 -8.41
C THR A 152 -25.06 -11.70 -8.74
N GLU A 153 -25.23 -12.54 -9.77
CA GLU A 153 -24.16 -13.41 -10.26
C GLU A 153 -22.97 -12.60 -10.81
N GLN A 154 -23.22 -11.45 -11.45
CA GLN A 154 -22.17 -10.57 -11.94
C GLN A 154 -21.35 -9.96 -10.78
N MET A 155 -22.02 -9.50 -9.72
CA MET A 155 -21.36 -9.01 -8.50
C MET A 155 -20.54 -10.10 -7.82
N ARG A 156 -21.06 -11.33 -7.79
CA ARG A 156 -20.30 -12.48 -7.29
C ARG A 156 -19.00 -12.70 -8.07
N HIS A 157 -19.03 -12.59 -9.39
CA HIS A 157 -17.82 -12.74 -10.23
C HIS A 157 -16.82 -11.60 -9.99
N SER A 158 -17.27 -10.33 -10.03
CA SER A 158 -16.37 -9.19 -9.84
C SER A 158 -15.81 -9.13 -8.41
N TYR A 159 -16.62 -9.48 -7.40
CA TYR A 159 -16.17 -9.60 -6.02
C TYR A 159 -15.10 -10.70 -5.84
N LYS A 160 -15.26 -11.87 -6.47
CA LYS A 160 -14.22 -12.92 -6.41
C LYS A 160 -12.90 -12.46 -7.01
N ALA A 161 -12.94 -11.68 -8.09
CA ALA A 161 -11.74 -11.09 -8.67
C ALA A 161 -11.10 -10.06 -7.72
N PHE A 162 -11.93 -9.20 -7.10
CA PHE A 162 -11.50 -8.26 -6.07
C PHE A 162 -10.85 -8.98 -4.89
N GLU A 163 -11.48 -10.01 -4.35
CA GLU A 163 -10.99 -10.78 -3.21
C GLU A 163 -9.59 -11.36 -3.51
N LYS A 164 -9.42 -11.99 -4.68
CA LYS A 164 -8.13 -12.51 -5.12
C LYS A 164 -7.06 -11.41 -5.18
N ASN A 165 -7.40 -10.25 -5.72
CA ASN A 165 -6.46 -9.12 -5.84
C ASN A 165 -6.16 -8.46 -4.48
N ALA A 166 -7.16 -8.34 -3.61
CA ALA A 166 -7.01 -7.82 -2.25
C ALA A 166 -6.10 -8.73 -1.40
N ILE A 167 -6.27 -10.06 -1.50
CA ILE A 167 -5.40 -11.04 -0.83
C ILE A 167 -3.96 -10.88 -1.31
N LYS A 168 -3.73 -10.78 -2.63
CA LYS A 168 -2.39 -10.51 -3.17
C LYS A 168 -1.79 -9.24 -2.58
N LEU A 169 -2.53 -8.13 -2.61
CA LEU A 169 -2.09 -6.86 -2.04
C LEU A 169 -1.74 -6.98 -0.54
N ILE A 170 -2.56 -7.68 0.25
CA ILE A 170 -2.32 -7.92 1.68
C ILE A 170 -1.02 -8.71 1.90
N VAL A 171 -0.79 -9.77 1.11
CA VAL A 171 0.41 -10.59 1.19
C VAL A 171 1.65 -9.76 0.87
N GLU A 172 1.62 -8.99 -0.21
CA GLU A 172 2.77 -8.16 -0.60
C GLU A 172 3.06 -7.05 0.40
N LEU A 173 2.03 -6.40 0.94
CA LEU A 173 2.21 -5.41 2.01
C LEU A 173 2.82 -6.05 3.27
N LYS A 174 2.47 -7.30 3.59
CA LYS A 174 3.05 -8.03 4.72
C LYS A 174 4.51 -8.43 4.46
N ASN A 175 4.85 -8.86 3.25
CA ASN A 175 6.21 -9.18 2.87
C ASN A 175 7.10 -7.92 2.96
N ALA A 176 6.64 -6.83 2.35
CA ALA A 176 7.27 -5.51 2.41
C ALA A 176 7.45 -4.98 3.84
N GLU A 177 6.46 -5.18 4.72
CA GLU A 177 6.55 -4.88 6.16
C GLU A 177 7.73 -5.65 6.80
N GLY A 178 7.86 -6.95 6.50
CA GLY A 178 8.94 -7.79 6.99
C GLY A 178 10.31 -7.31 6.51
N GLU A 179 10.47 -7.04 5.22
CA GLU A 179 11.72 -6.56 4.64
C GLU A 179 12.15 -5.21 5.23
N CYS A 180 11.20 -4.29 5.46
CA CYS A 180 11.49 -3.02 6.14
C CYS A 180 11.98 -3.24 7.57
N LEU A 181 11.33 -4.13 8.34
CA LEU A 181 11.75 -4.45 9.71
C LEU A 181 13.15 -5.06 9.74
N GLU A 182 13.49 -5.95 8.80
CA GLU A 182 14.81 -6.54 8.69
C GLU A 182 15.89 -5.50 8.35
N ALA A 183 15.63 -4.65 7.36
CA ALA A 183 16.53 -3.55 7.01
C ALA A 183 16.74 -2.58 8.20
N ALA A 184 15.67 -2.23 8.92
CA ALA A 184 15.76 -1.36 10.09
C ALA A 184 16.55 -1.99 11.25
N LYS A 185 16.46 -3.32 11.44
CA LYS A 185 17.27 -4.07 12.42
C LYS A 185 18.74 -4.11 12.03
N LEU A 186 19.04 -4.32 10.73
CA LEU A 186 20.41 -4.26 10.22
C LEU A 186 21.04 -2.88 10.48
N MET A 187 20.32 -1.80 10.18
CA MET A 187 20.77 -0.44 10.49
C MET A 187 21.00 -0.23 12.00
N GLU A 188 20.07 -0.68 12.84
CA GLU A 188 20.19 -0.58 14.31
C GLU A 188 21.46 -1.28 14.82
N SER A 189 21.76 -2.47 14.31
CA SER A 189 22.97 -3.21 14.72
C SER A 189 24.27 -2.46 14.45
N LYS A 190 24.28 -1.61 13.40
CA LYS A 190 25.43 -0.75 13.06
C LYS A 190 25.48 0.52 13.90
N ILE A 191 24.34 1.02 14.37
CA ILE A 191 24.23 2.19 15.26
C ILE A 191 24.71 1.85 16.69
N GLN A 192 24.45 0.63 17.17
CA GLN A 192 24.72 0.22 18.55
C GLN A 192 26.16 -0.24 18.82
N VAL A 193 27.05 -0.25 17.83
CA VAL A 193 28.46 -0.61 18.03
C VAL A 193 29.13 0.49 18.88
N LYS A 194 29.44 0.13 20.13
CA LYS A 194 30.20 0.93 21.09
C LYS A 194 31.68 0.59 21.03
#